data_AF-A0A1M7K4Y5-F1
#
_entry.id   AF-A0A1M7K4Y5-F1
#
_cell.length_a   1.000
_cell.length_b   1.000
_cell.length_c   1.000
_cell.angle_alpha   90.00
_cell.angle_beta   90.00
_cell.angle_gamma   90.00
#
_symmetry.space_group_name_H-M   'P 1'
#
loop_
_entity.id
_entity.type
_entity.pdbx_description
1 polymer ?
#
loop_
_entity_poly.entity_id
_entity_poly.type
_entity_poly.pdbx_seq_one_letter_code
_entity_poly.pdbx_strand_id
1 'polypeptide(L)'
;MENFDSIEDMVENGLSDLDFDTLISVDDDILERHVAAAAPKVSDLSIGDVIIYEGARREVENISDKSIMLKALDSPDFGGVLVGTAEVLAYDGWQEEMNNKGFVILSKGSSVVKEESPIHFGVLGYGVTAYDTSRTDPETNDYPIVAHITPEGVVTIRDKSLSAEDLERINEQAAQAREKFIADWNELSVAEQYSKLLNAADITTSVNISKDSLSMEETIEKYMPFVIFKEGERPEPQDIVSNAVESKPTVAV
;
A
#
# COMPACT_ATOMS: atom_id res chain seq x y z
N MET A 1 -41.12 47.59 5.36
CA MET A 1 -40.20 47.07 4.33
C MET A 1 -40.07 48.18 3.32
N GLU A 2 -38.92 48.84 3.31
CA GLU A 2 -38.60 49.81 2.26
C GLU A 2 -38.46 49.05 0.96
N ASN A 3 -39.29 49.40 -0.02
CA ASN A 3 -39.18 48.87 -1.37
C ASN A 3 -38.37 49.89 -2.16
N PHE A 4 -37.21 49.46 -2.65
CA PHE A 4 -36.37 50.25 -3.54
C PHE A 4 -36.79 49.96 -4.98
N ASP A 5 -37.08 51.00 -5.74
CA ASP A 5 -37.62 50.85 -7.09
C ASP A 5 -36.52 50.51 -8.13
N SER A 6 -35.24 50.60 -7.75
CA SER A 6 -34.10 50.17 -8.59
C SER A 6 -32.83 49.89 -7.76
N ILE A 7 -31.84 49.23 -8.38
CA ILE A 7 -30.53 48.96 -7.76
C ILE A 7 -29.77 50.25 -7.46
N GLU A 8 -29.85 51.25 -8.32
CA GLU A 8 -29.22 52.57 -8.09
C GLU A 8 -29.78 53.25 -6.83
N ASP A 9 -31.10 53.20 -6.66
CA ASP A 9 -31.81 53.79 -5.52
C ASP A 9 -31.47 53.08 -4.19
N MET A 10 -31.25 51.76 -4.26
CA MET A 10 -30.79 50.97 -3.12
C MET A 10 -29.36 51.33 -2.70
N VAL A 11 -28.48 51.68 -3.64
CA VAL A 11 -27.09 52.07 -3.34
C VAL A 11 -27.02 53.49 -2.80
N GLU A 12 -27.82 54.41 -3.33
CA GLU A 12 -27.76 55.83 -2.96
C GLU A 12 -28.51 56.15 -1.66
N ASN A 13 -29.65 55.48 -1.41
CA ASN A 13 -30.50 55.76 -0.25
C ASN A 13 -30.58 54.61 0.76
N GLY A 14 -30.29 53.37 0.34
CA GLY A 14 -30.37 52.20 1.22
C GLY A 14 -29.07 51.86 1.95
N LEU A 15 -27.92 52.33 1.44
CA LEU A 15 -26.58 52.05 2.00
C LEU A 15 -25.90 53.29 2.60
N SER A 16 -26.53 54.46 2.57
CA SER A 16 -25.96 55.72 3.07
C SER A 16 -25.80 55.77 4.60
N ASP A 17 -26.58 54.97 5.32
CA ASP A 17 -26.54 54.87 6.79
C ASP A 17 -25.61 53.76 7.30
N LEU A 18 -24.88 53.09 6.40
CA LEU A 18 -23.84 52.15 6.78
C LEU A 18 -22.57 52.93 7.11
N ASP A 19 -22.32 53.08 8.41
CA ASP A 19 -21.05 53.60 8.91
C ASP A 19 -19.94 52.56 8.69
N PHE A 20 -19.10 52.80 7.68
CA PHE A 20 -17.99 51.91 7.33
C PHE A 20 -16.90 51.82 8.40
N ASP A 21 -16.87 52.72 9.39
CA ASP A 21 -16.01 52.58 10.59
C ASP A 21 -16.52 51.48 11.53
N THR A 22 -17.81 51.12 11.45
CA THR A 22 -18.39 49.99 12.21
C THR A 22 -18.11 48.64 11.53
N LEU A 23 -17.65 48.63 10.28
CA LEU A 23 -17.52 47.39 9.51
C LEU A 23 -16.17 46.66 9.64
N ILE A 24 -15.15 47.22 10.30
CA ILE A 24 -13.89 46.48 10.57
C ILE A 24 -13.26 46.90 11.91
N SER A 25 -13.79 46.40 13.01
CA SER A 25 -12.95 46.05 14.16
C SER A 25 -13.41 44.70 14.65
N VAL A 26 -12.85 43.65 14.05
CA VAL A 26 -12.91 42.32 14.66
C VAL A 26 -11.92 42.38 15.82
N ASP A 27 -12.40 42.25 17.06
CA ASP A 27 -11.51 42.13 18.21
C ASP A 27 -10.52 40.98 17.97
N ASP A 28 -9.25 41.20 18.32
CA ASP A 28 -8.20 40.19 18.18
C ASP A 28 -8.61 38.86 18.85
N ASP A 29 -9.44 38.88 19.88
CA ASP A 29 -10.00 37.70 20.54
C ASP A 29 -10.94 36.87 19.63
N ILE A 30 -11.71 37.50 18.74
CA ILE A 30 -12.57 36.82 17.75
C ILE A 30 -11.72 36.27 16.60
N LEU A 31 -10.66 36.99 16.23
CA LEU A 31 -9.64 36.53 15.29
C LEU A 31 -8.90 35.31 15.87
N GLU A 32 -8.44 35.39 17.11
CA GLU A 32 -7.81 34.30 17.86
C GLU A 32 -8.76 33.12 18.04
N ARG A 33 -10.06 33.32 18.28
CA ARG A 33 -11.01 32.20 18.41
C ARG A 33 -11.24 31.44 17.09
N HIS A 34 -11.06 32.09 15.94
CA HIS A 34 -11.15 31.43 14.63
C HIS A 34 -9.78 30.97 14.10
N VAL A 35 -8.67 31.56 14.55
CA VAL A 35 -7.29 31.19 14.21
C VAL A 35 -6.71 30.15 15.20
N ALA A 36 -7.34 29.95 16.36
CA ALA A 36 -7.03 28.88 17.33
C ALA A 36 -7.55 27.49 16.89
N ALA A 37 -7.93 27.33 15.63
CA ALA A 37 -7.86 26.01 15.03
C ALA A 37 -6.38 25.65 14.95
N ALA A 38 -5.95 24.67 15.74
CA ALA A 38 -4.59 24.14 15.67
C ALA A 38 -4.14 24.03 14.21
N ALA A 39 -2.93 24.48 13.89
CA ALA A 39 -2.39 24.40 12.54
C ALA A 39 -2.63 22.97 12.01
N PRO A 40 -3.25 22.84 10.83
CA PRO A 40 -3.63 21.53 10.31
C PRO A 40 -2.38 20.68 10.17
N LYS A 41 -2.47 19.42 10.58
CA LYS A 41 -1.38 18.46 10.49
C LYS A 41 -1.59 17.58 9.28
N VAL A 42 -0.51 17.00 8.76
CA VAL A 42 -0.57 16.01 7.67
C VAL A 42 -1.54 14.87 7.99
N SER A 43 -1.69 14.49 9.27
CA SER A 43 -2.68 13.50 9.72
C SER A 43 -4.13 13.90 9.45
N ASP A 44 -4.40 15.19 9.26
CA ASP A 44 -5.72 15.72 8.97
C ASP A 44 -6.01 15.72 7.47
N LEU A 45 -5.02 15.45 6.60
CA LEU A 45 -5.20 15.47 5.15
C LEU A 45 -5.91 14.21 4.65
N SER A 46 -6.71 14.39 3.61
CA SER A 46 -7.38 13.30 2.89
C SER A 46 -7.29 13.52 1.39
N ILE A 47 -7.44 12.43 0.61
CA ILE A 47 -7.50 12.52 -0.85
C ILE A 47 -8.67 13.43 -1.25
N GLY A 48 -8.40 14.32 -2.21
CA GLY A 48 -9.32 15.35 -2.67
C GLY A 48 -9.29 16.65 -1.85
N ASP A 49 -8.54 16.71 -0.74
CA ASP A 49 -8.36 17.96 -0.01
C ASP A 49 -7.67 19.00 -0.88
N VAL A 50 -8.23 20.22 -0.93
CA VAL A 50 -7.60 21.36 -1.58
C VAL A 50 -6.89 22.18 -0.52
N ILE A 51 -5.57 22.32 -0.68
CA ILE A 51 -4.69 22.98 0.27
C ILE A 51 -3.93 24.14 -0.37
N ILE A 52 -3.51 25.09 0.45
CA ILE A 52 -2.39 25.98 0.13
C ILE A 52 -1.15 25.40 0.79
N TYR A 53 -0.20 25.02 -0.02
CA TYR A 53 1.14 24.60 0.41
C TYR A 53 2.15 25.44 -0.37
N GLU A 54 3.20 25.94 0.28
CA GLU A 54 4.23 26.81 -0.32
C GLU A 54 3.70 27.95 -1.21
N GLY A 55 2.51 28.49 -0.88
CA GLY A 55 1.88 29.60 -1.60
C GLY A 55 1.10 29.23 -2.87
N ALA A 56 1.01 27.94 -3.24
CA ALA A 56 0.23 27.49 -4.40
C ALA A 56 -0.98 26.64 -3.99
N ARG A 57 -2.09 26.74 -4.74
CA ARG A 57 -3.24 25.85 -4.55
C ARG A 57 -2.92 24.48 -5.12
N ARG A 58 -3.04 23.47 -4.27
CA ARG A 58 -2.76 22.07 -4.59
C ARG A 58 -3.92 21.19 -4.15
N GLU A 59 -4.21 20.15 -4.92
CA GLU A 59 -5.16 19.10 -4.57
C GLU A 59 -4.39 17.85 -4.15
N VAL A 60 -4.76 17.24 -3.03
CA VAL A 60 -4.18 15.97 -2.58
C VAL A 60 -4.73 14.85 -3.47
N GLU A 61 -3.92 14.38 -4.40
CA GLU A 61 -4.31 13.33 -5.34
C GLU A 61 -4.14 11.94 -4.72
N ASN A 62 -3.10 11.77 -3.91
CA ASN A 62 -2.82 10.54 -3.18
C ASN A 62 -2.11 10.87 -1.87
N ILE A 63 -2.39 10.12 -0.81
CA ILE A 63 -1.70 10.21 0.47
C ILE A 63 -1.57 8.82 1.09
N SER A 64 -0.38 8.50 1.56
CA SER A 64 -0.02 7.26 2.25
C SER A 64 0.96 7.56 3.39
N ASP A 65 1.30 6.57 4.21
CA ASP A 65 2.32 6.76 5.26
C ASP A 65 3.69 7.17 4.68
N LYS A 66 4.00 6.70 3.47
CA LYS A 66 5.32 6.86 2.83
C LYS A 66 5.40 8.02 1.86
N SER A 67 4.27 8.53 1.37
CA SER A 67 4.27 9.59 0.37
C SER A 67 2.95 10.36 0.26
N ILE A 68 3.04 11.56 -0.32
CA ILE A 68 1.89 12.36 -0.76
C ILE A 68 2.11 12.82 -2.20
N MET A 69 1.04 12.87 -2.98
CA MET A 69 0.99 13.42 -4.34
C MET A 69 0.07 14.63 -4.35
N LEU A 70 0.60 15.76 -4.83
CA LEU A 70 -0.07 17.04 -4.84
C LEU A 70 -0.17 17.55 -6.28
N LYS A 71 -1.40 17.72 -6.77
CA LYS A 71 -1.65 18.27 -8.10
C LYS A 71 -1.78 19.79 -8.02
N ALA A 72 -0.96 20.50 -8.78
CA ALA A 72 -1.07 21.96 -8.88
C ALA A 72 -2.38 22.35 -9.61
N LEU A 73 -3.18 23.22 -8.96
CA LEU A 73 -4.43 23.75 -9.54
C LEU A 73 -4.21 25.06 -10.31
N ASP A 74 -3.10 25.75 -10.04
CA ASP A 74 -2.78 27.06 -10.61
C ASP A 74 -1.83 26.98 -11.82
N SER A 75 -1.54 25.78 -12.33
CA SER A 75 -0.63 25.61 -13.47
C SER A 75 -1.20 26.26 -14.75
N PRO A 76 -0.40 27.02 -15.53
CA PRO A 76 -0.87 27.65 -16.76
C PRO A 76 -1.39 26.62 -17.76
N ASP A 77 -2.58 26.86 -18.32
CA ASP A 77 -3.14 26.06 -19.42
C ASP A 77 -2.41 26.41 -20.73
N PHE A 78 -1.51 25.54 -21.17
CA PHE A 78 -0.86 25.63 -22.47
C PHE A 78 -1.68 24.86 -23.53
N GLY A 79 -2.70 25.50 -24.07
CA GLY A 79 -3.36 25.06 -25.30
C GLY A 79 -4.29 23.85 -25.14
N GLY A 80 -5.00 23.71 -24.02
CA GLY A 80 -6.04 22.70 -23.83
C GLY A 80 -5.51 21.34 -23.37
N VAL A 81 -4.20 21.26 -23.07
CA VAL A 81 -3.61 20.13 -22.36
C VAL A 81 -3.29 20.61 -20.96
N LEU A 82 -4.10 20.19 -19.98
CA LEU A 82 -3.76 20.36 -18.57
C LEU A 82 -2.49 19.55 -18.29
N VAL A 83 -1.32 20.18 -18.37
CA VAL A 83 -0.08 19.62 -17.84
C VAL A 83 -0.06 19.92 -16.34
N GLY A 84 -0.91 19.20 -15.59
CA GLY A 84 -0.87 19.25 -14.13
C GLY A 84 0.48 18.73 -13.68
N THR A 85 1.34 19.62 -13.19
CA THR A 85 2.58 19.21 -12.52
C THR A 85 2.16 18.61 -11.18
N ALA A 86 2.12 17.28 -11.10
CA ALA A 86 1.97 16.57 -9.84
C ALA A 86 3.32 16.53 -9.13
N GLU A 87 3.36 17.04 -7.90
CA GLU A 87 4.52 16.97 -7.03
C GLU A 87 4.37 15.77 -6.10
N VAL A 88 5.41 14.94 -6.02
CA VAL A 88 5.42 13.75 -5.17
C VAL A 88 6.48 13.93 -4.08
N LEU A 89 6.04 13.93 -2.82
CA LEU A 89 6.92 13.88 -1.67
C LEU A 89 6.94 12.43 -1.17
N ALA A 90 8.06 11.72 -1.34
CA ALA A 90 8.18 10.29 -1.05
C ALA A 90 9.52 9.93 -0.38
N TYR A 91 9.99 10.77 0.53
CA TYR A 91 11.24 10.59 1.26
C TYR A 91 11.00 10.59 2.77
N ASP A 92 11.89 9.96 3.52
CA ASP A 92 11.77 9.87 4.98
C ASP A 92 11.73 11.26 5.63
N GLY A 93 10.72 11.49 6.48
CA GLY A 93 10.52 12.77 7.18
C GLY A 93 9.68 13.81 6.42
N TRP A 94 9.14 13.49 5.23
CA TRP A 94 8.30 14.42 4.47
C TRP A 94 7.11 14.98 5.27
N GLN A 95 6.51 14.17 6.15
CA GLN A 95 5.39 14.58 7.00
C GLN A 95 5.81 15.68 8.00
N GLU A 96 6.97 15.51 8.63
CA GLU A 96 7.52 16.47 9.59
C GLU A 96 7.89 17.77 8.87
N GLU A 97 8.51 17.68 7.70
CA GLU A 97 8.84 18.86 6.89
C GLU A 97 7.58 19.61 6.46
N MET A 98 6.54 18.91 5.99
CA MET A 98 5.29 19.53 5.57
C MET A 98 4.56 20.19 6.75
N ASN A 99 4.55 19.55 7.92
CA ASN A 99 4.03 20.15 9.15
C ASN A 99 4.83 21.39 9.59
N ASN A 100 6.16 21.36 9.45
CA ASN A 100 7.04 22.48 9.81
C ASN A 100 6.90 23.66 8.84
N LYS A 101 6.78 23.39 7.54
CA LYS A 101 6.51 24.40 6.51
C LYS A 101 5.10 25.00 6.67
N GLY A 102 4.17 24.21 7.20
CA GLY A 102 2.78 24.58 7.37
C GLY A 102 2.01 24.58 6.06
N PHE A 103 0.70 24.36 6.17
CA PHE A 103 -0.24 24.44 5.06
C PHE A 103 -1.61 24.89 5.59
N VAL A 104 -2.50 25.26 4.68
CA VAL A 104 -3.90 25.62 4.99
C VAL A 104 -4.82 24.75 4.17
N ILE A 105 -5.84 24.16 4.81
CA ILE A 105 -6.88 23.41 4.09
C ILE A 105 -7.96 24.41 3.65
N LEU A 106 -8.12 24.59 2.34
CA LEU A 106 -9.13 25.45 1.74
C LEU A 106 -10.48 24.74 1.59
N SER A 107 -10.43 23.46 1.23
CA SER A 107 -11.61 22.64 1.05
C SER A 107 -11.27 21.22 1.45
N LYS A 108 -12.19 20.59 2.18
CA LYS A 108 -12.14 19.16 2.38
C LYS A 108 -12.60 18.47 1.13
N GLY A 109 -11.80 17.52 0.65
CA GLY A 109 -12.25 16.59 -0.36
C GLY A 109 -13.55 15.99 0.14
N SER A 110 -14.60 16.06 -0.68
CA SER A 110 -15.71 15.12 -0.53
C SER A 110 -15.05 13.77 -0.50
N SER A 111 -15.18 13.04 0.61
CA SER A 111 -14.69 11.68 0.73
C SER A 111 -15.23 10.93 -0.49
N VAL A 112 -14.42 10.81 -1.54
CA VAL A 112 -14.59 9.74 -2.49
C VAL A 112 -14.13 8.56 -1.66
N VAL A 113 -15.08 8.02 -0.91
CA VAL A 113 -14.99 6.70 -0.34
C VAL A 113 -14.58 5.87 -1.53
N LYS A 114 -13.29 5.47 -1.59
CA LYS A 114 -12.91 4.30 -2.37
C LYS A 114 -13.94 3.28 -1.91
N GLU A 115 -14.88 2.90 -2.79
CA GLU A 115 -15.90 1.91 -2.43
C GLU A 115 -15.13 0.81 -1.71
N GLU A 116 -15.46 0.57 -0.43
CA GLU A 116 -14.74 -0.44 0.35
C GLU A 116 -14.81 -1.70 -0.49
N SER A 117 -13.64 -2.16 -0.97
CA SER A 117 -13.66 -3.27 -1.91
C SER A 117 -14.38 -4.43 -1.21
N PRO A 118 -15.32 -5.09 -1.90
CA PRO A 118 -16.15 -6.13 -1.32
C PRO A 118 -15.33 -7.36 -0.92
N ILE A 119 -14.03 -7.36 -1.19
CA ILE A 119 -13.11 -8.40 -0.74
C ILE A 119 -12.67 -8.11 0.70
N HIS A 120 -13.02 -9.03 1.59
CA HIS A 120 -12.60 -9.05 2.98
C HIS A 120 -11.71 -10.26 3.25
N PHE A 121 -10.88 -10.15 4.29
CA PHE A 121 -9.91 -11.16 4.68
C PHE A 121 -10.26 -11.73 6.05
N GLY A 122 -10.11 -13.04 6.20
CA GLY A 122 -10.32 -13.74 7.47
C GLY A 122 -9.32 -14.87 7.66
N VAL A 123 -8.91 -15.10 8.90
CA VAL A 123 -8.06 -16.24 9.24
C VAL A 123 -8.94 -17.48 9.31
N LEU A 124 -8.82 -18.34 8.30
CA LEU A 124 -9.62 -19.56 8.15
C LEU A 124 -8.69 -20.69 7.69
N GLY A 125 -8.58 -21.73 8.51
CA GLY A 125 -7.64 -22.84 8.29
C GLY A 125 -6.19 -22.45 8.56
N TYR A 126 -5.26 -23.00 7.79
CA TYR A 126 -3.83 -22.68 7.84
C TYR A 126 -3.51 -21.56 6.84
N GLY A 127 -3.97 -20.34 7.11
CA GLY A 127 -3.74 -19.18 6.24
C GLY A 127 -4.79 -18.09 6.32
N VAL A 128 -4.69 -17.12 5.41
CA VAL A 128 -5.65 -16.03 5.22
C VAL A 128 -6.55 -16.39 4.04
N THR A 129 -7.86 -16.26 4.23
CA THR A 129 -8.86 -16.50 3.19
C THR A 129 -9.51 -15.18 2.81
N ALA A 130 -9.55 -14.90 1.51
CA ALA A 130 -10.25 -13.76 0.95
C ALA A 130 -11.64 -14.19 0.49
N TYR A 131 -12.68 -13.47 0.91
CA TYR A 131 -14.07 -13.72 0.56
C TYR A 131 -14.73 -12.44 0.06
N ASP A 132 -15.66 -12.61 -0.87
CA ASP A 132 -16.37 -11.51 -1.50
C ASP A 132 -17.74 -11.33 -0.83
N THR A 133 -17.91 -10.22 -0.11
CA THR A 133 -19.14 -9.90 0.64
C THR A 133 -20.25 -9.32 -0.24
N SER A 134 -19.96 -8.98 -1.51
CA SER A 134 -20.98 -8.51 -2.46
C SER A 134 -21.85 -9.63 -3.00
N ARG A 135 -21.40 -10.88 -2.86
CA ARG A 135 -22.07 -12.09 -3.36
C ARG A 135 -22.38 -13.03 -2.22
N THR A 136 -23.41 -13.84 -2.37
CA THR A 136 -23.70 -14.94 -1.46
C THR A 136 -23.95 -16.18 -2.30
N ASP A 137 -23.31 -17.29 -1.93
CA ASP A 137 -23.52 -18.57 -2.57
C ASP A 137 -24.93 -19.08 -2.22
N PRO A 138 -25.79 -19.38 -3.22
CA PRO A 138 -27.18 -19.78 -2.97
C PRO A 138 -27.31 -21.17 -2.34
N GLU A 139 -26.28 -22.01 -2.41
CA GLU A 139 -26.28 -23.36 -1.83
C GLU A 139 -25.82 -23.36 -0.38
N THR A 140 -24.74 -22.64 -0.06
CA THR A 140 -24.18 -22.61 1.30
C THR A 140 -24.69 -21.45 2.14
N ASN A 141 -25.28 -20.42 1.51
CA ASN A 141 -25.65 -19.15 2.13
C ASN A 141 -24.47 -18.44 2.81
N ASP A 142 -23.26 -18.71 2.33
CA ASP A 142 -22.00 -18.11 2.77
C ASP A 142 -21.40 -17.21 1.67
N TYR A 143 -20.46 -16.35 2.07
CA TYR A 143 -19.69 -15.54 1.12
C TYR A 143 -18.72 -16.43 0.32
N PRO A 144 -18.66 -16.29 -1.02
CA PRO A 144 -17.78 -17.09 -1.85
C PRO A 144 -16.31 -16.77 -1.57
N ILE A 145 -15.51 -17.82 -1.45
CA ILE A 145 -14.05 -17.70 -1.27
C ILE A 145 -13.40 -17.42 -2.61
N VAL A 146 -12.79 -16.25 -2.75
CA VAL A 146 -12.15 -15.80 -4.00
C VAL A 146 -10.66 -16.15 -4.05
N ALA A 147 -9.98 -16.20 -2.90
CA ALA A 147 -8.58 -16.57 -2.83
C ALA A 147 -8.21 -17.15 -1.46
N HIS A 148 -7.11 -17.90 -1.43
CA HIS A 148 -6.49 -18.38 -0.20
C HIS A 148 -4.99 -18.09 -0.23
N ILE A 149 -4.46 -17.61 0.89
CA ILE A 149 -3.07 -17.21 1.08
C ILE A 149 -2.51 -18.07 2.20
N THR A 150 -1.47 -18.85 1.92
CA THR A 150 -0.80 -19.66 2.95
C THR A 150 0.06 -18.77 3.86
N PRO A 151 0.50 -19.23 5.04
CA PRO A 151 1.39 -18.46 5.92
C PRO A 151 2.72 -18.10 5.25
N GLU A 152 3.19 -18.92 4.31
CA GLU A 152 4.38 -18.66 3.49
C GLU A 152 4.16 -17.54 2.46
N GLY A 153 2.92 -17.05 2.30
CA GLY A 153 2.54 -16.04 1.31
C GLY A 153 2.23 -16.60 -0.07
N VAL A 154 1.93 -17.89 -0.20
CA VAL A 154 1.55 -18.49 -1.49
C VAL A 154 0.07 -18.24 -1.75
N VAL A 155 -0.25 -17.58 -2.87
CA VAL A 155 -1.62 -17.22 -3.24
C VAL A 155 -2.22 -18.26 -4.18
N THR A 156 -3.39 -18.77 -3.82
CA THR A 156 -4.25 -19.59 -4.67
C THR A 156 -5.53 -18.82 -5.00
N ILE A 157 -5.62 -18.29 -6.22
CA ILE A 157 -6.82 -17.61 -6.73
C ILE A 157 -7.85 -18.64 -7.16
N ARG A 158 -9.08 -18.53 -6.64
CA ARG A 158 -10.24 -19.35 -7.03
C ARG A 158 -11.14 -18.62 -8.01
N ASP A 159 -11.33 -17.32 -7.80
CA ASP A 159 -12.14 -16.49 -8.69
C ASP A 159 -11.26 -15.67 -9.65
N LYS A 160 -11.47 -15.87 -10.96
CA LYS A 160 -10.70 -15.19 -12.02
C LYS A 160 -11.31 -13.86 -12.44
N SER A 161 -12.50 -13.50 -11.94
CA SER A 161 -13.14 -12.22 -12.27
C SER A 161 -12.73 -11.07 -11.35
N LEU A 162 -11.73 -11.28 -10.49
CA LEU A 162 -11.21 -10.24 -9.58
C LEU A 162 -10.64 -9.06 -10.36
N SER A 163 -10.88 -7.86 -9.85
CA SER A 163 -10.29 -6.63 -10.41
C SER A 163 -8.78 -6.60 -10.17
N ALA A 164 -8.06 -5.75 -10.92
CA ALA A 164 -6.62 -5.56 -10.70
C ALA A 164 -6.33 -5.03 -9.29
N GLU A 165 -7.18 -4.15 -8.77
CA GLU A 165 -7.06 -3.60 -7.41
C GLU A 165 -7.26 -4.67 -6.34
N ASP A 166 -8.24 -5.56 -6.52
CA ASP A 166 -8.46 -6.67 -5.57
C ASP A 166 -7.30 -7.67 -5.58
N LEU A 167 -6.75 -7.94 -6.76
CA LEU A 167 -5.55 -8.76 -6.90
C LEU A 167 -4.35 -8.12 -6.21
N GLU A 168 -4.17 -6.81 -6.33
CA GLU A 168 -3.11 -6.07 -5.63
C GLU A 168 -3.27 -6.20 -4.12
N ARG A 169 -4.48 -5.97 -3.58
CA ARG A 169 -4.77 -6.14 -2.14
C ARG A 169 -4.49 -7.56 -1.64
N ILE A 170 -4.85 -8.58 -2.42
CA ILE A 170 -4.55 -9.99 -2.09
C ILE A 170 -3.04 -10.22 -2.08
N ASN A 171 -2.31 -9.68 -3.06
CA ASN A 171 -0.86 -9.79 -3.12
C ASN A 171 -0.15 -9.04 -1.98
N GLU A 172 -0.67 -7.89 -1.55
CA GLU A 172 -0.17 -7.17 -0.37
C GLU A 172 -0.32 -8.02 0.90
N GLN A 173 -1.48 -8.65 1.09
CA GLN A 173 -1.69 -9.59 2.20
C GLN A 173 -0.74 -10.79 2.15
N ALA A 174 -0.47 -11.31 0.95
CA ALA A 174 0.48 -12.38 0.74
C ALA A 174 1.92 -11.96 1.05
N ALA A 175 2.31 -10.75 0.66
CA ALA A 175 3.62 -10.18 0.97
C ALA A 175 3.81 -9.99 2.48
N GLN A 176 2.78 -9.49 3.19
CA GLN A 176 2.81 -9.36 4.65
C GLN A 176 2.92 -10.72 5.35
N ALA A 177 2.19 -11.72 4.88
CA ALA A 177 2.30 -13.09 5.40
C ALA A 177 3.72 -13.65 5.20
N ARG A 178 4.27 -13.48 4.00
CA ARG A 178 5.63 -13.92 3.66
C ARG A 178 6.69 -13.22 4.50
N GLU A 179 6.57 -11.90 4.68
CA GLU A 179 7.50 -11.12 5.51
C GLU A 179 7.51 -11.64 6.95
N LYS A 180 6.31 -11.85 7.52
CA LYS A 180 6.17 -12.46 8.84
C LYS A 180 6.79 -13.86 8.90
N PHE A 181 6.52 -14.70 7.91
CA PHE A 181 7.09 -16.05 7.84
C PHE A 181 8.61 -16.03 7.79
N ILE A 182 9.22 -15.16 6.97
CA ILE A 182 10.67 -15.03 6.87
C ILE A 182 11.28 -14.53 8.18
N ALA A 183 10.63 -13.58 8.87
CA ALA A 183 11.06 -13.14 10.19
C ALA A 183 11.09 -14.33 11.17
N ASP A 184 9.99 -15.07 11.27
CA ASP A 184 9.89 -16.26 12.13
C ASP A 184 10.87 -17.37 11.70
N TRP A 185 11.14 -17.51 10.39
CA TRP A 185 12.08 -18.49 9.84
C TRP A 185 13.52 -18.18 10.23
N ASN A 186 13.92 -16.91 10.16
CA ASN A 186 15.28 -16.46 10.46
C ASN A 186 15.63 -16.53 11.95
N GLU A 187 14.63 -16.63 12.82
CA GLU A 187 14.85 -16.89 14.26
C GLU A 187 15.19 -18.36 14.55
N LEU A 188 14.91 -19.28 13.61
CA LEU A 188 15.21 -20.70 13.77
C LEU A 188 16.69 -20.99 13.53
N SER A 189 17.21 -22.01 14.23
CA SER A 189 18.52 -22.55 13.91
C SER A 189 18.53 -23.23 12.54
N VAL A 190 19.71 -23.33 11.91
CA VAL A 190 19.86 -24.02 10.62
C VAL A 190 19.30 -25.45 10.65
N ALA A 191 19.50 -26.18 11.75
CA ALA A 191 18.99 -27.54 11.89
C ALA A 191 17.45 -27.59 11.92
N GLU A 192 16.81 -26.60 12.56
CA GLU A 192 15.34 -26.48 12.60
C GLU A 192 14.78 -26.07 11.24
N GLN A 193 15.43 -25.13 10.55
CA GLN A 193 15.09 -24.74 9.17
C GLN A 193 15.17 -25.94 8.23
N TYR A 194 16.26 -26.69 8.29
CA TYR A 194 16.47 -27.89 7.49
C TYR A 194 15.41 -28.97 7.79
N SER A 195 15.09 -29.19 9.07
CA SER A 195 14.04 -30.13 9.47
C SER A 195 12.66 -29.70 8.94
N LYS A 196 12.30 -28.42 9.06
CA LYS A 196 11.05 -27.88 8.49
C LYS A 196 10.98 -28.04 6.98
N LEU A 197 12.08 -27.77 6.27
CA LEU A 197 12.19 -27.98 4.83
C LEU A 197 11.92 -29.44 4.45
N LEU A 198 12.55 -30.39 5.13
CA LEU A 198 12.35 -31.83 4.86
C LEU A 198 10.92 -32.28 5.14
N ASN A 199 10.29 -31.77 6.19
CA ASN A 199 8.89 -32.10 6.49
C ASN A 199 7.91 -31.54 5.44
N ALA A 200 8.25 -30.42 4.81
CA ALA A 200 7.46 -29.82 3.73
C ALA A 200 7.78 -30.40 2.34
N ALA A 201 8.94 -31.03 2.18
CA ALA A 201 9.39 -31.60 0.92
C ALA A 201 8.58 -32.85 0.54
N ASP A 202 8.26 -32.99 -0.74
CA ASP A 202 7.72 -34.24 -1.26
C ASP A 202 8.80 -35.35 -1.31
N ILE A 203 8.37 -36.58 -1.57
CA ILE A 203 9.26 -37.75 -1.61
C ILE A 203 10.37 -37.56 -2.66
N THR A 204 10.05 -36.99 -3.82
CA THR A 204 11.02 -36.78 -4.91
C THR A 204 12.10 -35.78 -4.49
N THR A 205 11.70 -34.67 -3.89
CA THR A 205 12.59 -33.61 -3.44
C THR A 205 13.47 -34.10 -2.30
N SER A 206 12.90 -34.88 -1.37
CA SER A 206 13.65 -35.53 -0.29
C SER A 206 14.75 -36.46 -0.81
N VAL A 207 14.46 -37.21 -1.89
CA VAL A 207 15.45 -38.05 -2.57
C VAL A 207 16.54 -37.19 -3.23
N ASN A 208 16.18 -36.08 -3.89
CA ASN A 208 17.16 -35.19 -4.53
C ASN A 208 18.10 -34.55 -3.51
N ILE A 209 17.55 -34.07 -2.38
CA ILE A 209 18.35 -33.55 -1.25
C ILE A 209 19.37 -34.60 -0.77
N SER A 210 18.95 -35.86 -0.63
CA SER A 210 19.85 -36.93 -0.19
C SER A 210 20.97 -37.25 -1.19
N LYS A 211 20.75 -37.01 -2.49
CA LYS A 211 21.74 -37.26 -3.55
C LYS A 211 22.76 -36.13 -3.68
N ASP A 212 22.30 -34.90 -3.48
CA ASP A 212 23.10 -33.69 -3.65
C ASP A 212 24.27 -33.58 -2.67
N SER A 213 24.21 -34.27 -1.53
CA SER A 213 25.28 -34.27 -0.50
C SER A 213 25.71 -32.86 -0.04
N LEU A 214 24.79 -31.89 -0.13
CA LEU A 214 25.00 -30.51 0.26
C LEU A 214 24.96 -30.35 1.79
N SER A 215 25.56 -29.27 2.29
CA SER A 215 25.36 -28.84 3.69
C SER A 215 23.89 -28.48 3.94
N MET A 216 23.52 -28.34 5.22
CA MET A 216 22.15 -27.97 5.59
C MET A 216 21.81 -26.58 5.05
N GLU A 217 22.75 -25.64 5.15
CA GLU A 217 22.65 -24.26 4.66
C GLU A 217 22.47 -24.22 3.14
N GLU A 218 23.32 -24.91 2.38
CA GLU A 218 23.22 -24.97 0.92
C GLU A 218 21.93 -25.67 0.46
N THR A 219 21.47 -26.67 1.21
CA THR A 219 20.20 -27.33 0.91
C THR A 219 19.02 -26.38 1.12
N ILE A 220 19.01 -25.63 2.23
CA ILE A 220 17.98 -24.63 2.50
C ILE A 220 17.96 -23.60 1.38
N GLU A 221 19.11 -23.02 1.02
CA GLU A 221 19.19 -22.03 -0.04
C GLU A 221 18.68 -22.55 -1.39
N LYS A 222 19.05 -23.79 -1.76
CA LYS A 222 18.68 -24.38 -3.05
C LYS A 222 17.21 -24.79 -3.13
N TYR A 223 16.65 -25.38 -2.07
CA TYR A 223 15.34 -26.03 -2.12
C TYR A 223 14.22 -25.22 -1.47
N MET A 224 14.51 -24.27 -0.57
CA MET A 224 13.48 -23.48 0.12
C MET A 224 12.55 -22.73 -0.84
N PRO A 225 13.03 -22.03 -1.89
CA PRO A 225 12.14 -21.32 -2.82
C PRO A 225 11.08 -22.24 -3.44
N PHE A 226 11.51 -23.42 -3.86
CA PHE A 226 10.63 -24.41 -4.49
C PHE A 226 9.73 -25.13 -3.49
N VAL A 227 10.27 -25.57 -2.35
CA VAL A 227 9.52 -26.39 -1.39
C VAL A 227 8.51 -25.56 -0.61
N ILE A 228 8.92 -24.40 -0.11
CA ILE A 228 8.15 -23.55 0.80
C ILE A 228 7.29 -22.57 0.01
N PHE A 229 7.88 -21.81 -0.92
CA PHE A 229 7.16 -20.76 -1.66
C PHE A 229 6.54 -21.24 -2.98
N LYS A 230 6.80 -22.49 -3.39
CA LYS A 230 6.39 -23.03 -4.70
C LYS A 230 6.89 -22.18 -5.88
N GLU A 231 8.03 -21.53 -5.68
CA GLU A 231 8.68 -20.67 -6.66
C GLU A 231 9.71 -21.47 -7.48
N GLY A 232 9.76 -21.22 -8.79
CA GLY A 232 10.77 -21.78 -9.67
C GLY A 232 10.53 -23.24 -10.11
N GLU A 233 11.46 -23.74 -10.91
CA GLU A 233 11.45 -25.14 -11.35
C GLU A 233 12.07 -26.04 -10.28
N ARG A 234 11.61 -27.30 -10.23
CA ARG A 234 12.15 -28.28 -9.29
C ARG A 234 13.66 -28.43 -9.52
N PRO A 235 14.50 -28.25 -8.50
CA PRO A 235 15.94 -28.42 -8.65
C PRO A 235 16.28 -29.88 -8.99
N GLU A 236 17.03 -30.07 -10.08
CA GLU A 236 17.61 -31.35 -10.43
C GLU A 236 18.84 -31.67 -9.54
N PRO A 237 19.11 -32.96 -9.29
CA PRO A 237 20.26 -33.35 -8.50
C PRO A 237 21.56 -32.98 -9.24
N GLN A 238 22.58 -32.54 -8.50
CA GLN A 238 23.92 -32.37 -9.06
C GLN A 238 24.49 -33.74 -9.40
N ASP A 239 24.87 -33.95 -10.67
CA ASP A 239 25.61 -35.14 -11.06
C ASP A 239 26.91 -35.17 -10.26
N ILE A 240 27.08 -36.20 -9.44
CA ILE A 240 28.35 -36.50 -8.77
C ILE A 240 29.31 -36.92 -9.87
N VAL A 241 29.97 -35.95 -10.53
CA VAL A 241 31.09 -36.23 -11.42
C VAL A 241 32.15 -36.92 -10.57
N SER A 242 32.30 -38.20 -10.81
CA SER A 242 33.28 -39.07 -10.19
C SER A 242 34.67 -38.49 -10.39
N ASN A 243 35.21 -37.81 -9.37
CA ASN A 243 36.65 -37.67 -9.18
C ASN A 243 37.23 -39.05 -8.83
N ALA A 244 37.17 -39.98 -9.78
CA ALA A 244 37.97 -41.19 -9.76
C ALA A 244 39.41 -40.75 -10.02
N VAL A 245 40.16 -40.70 -8.93
CA VAL A 245 41.62 -40.63 -8.88
C VAL A 245 42.21 -41.47 -10.02
N GLU A 246 42.84 -40.83 -11.01
CA GLU A 246 43.73 -41.49 -11.95
C GLU A 246 44.95 -42.01 -11.18
N SER A 247 44.82 -43.20 -10.60
CA SER A 247 45.97 -44.01 -10.21
C SER A 247 46.61 -44.54 -11.50
N LYS A 248 47.62 -43.81 -12.00
CA LYS A 248 48.49 -44.29 -13.08
C LYS A 248 49.05 -45.67 -12.72
N PRO A 249 48.92 -46.69 -13.59
CA PRO A 249 49.64 -47.94 -13.40
C PRO A 249 51.12 -47.73 -13.69
N THR A 250 51.96 -47.99 -12.69
CA THR A 250 53.39 -48.21 -12.85
C THR A 250 53.61 -49.41 -13.75
N VAL A 251 54.09 -49.20 -14.97
CA VAL A 251 54.66 -50.27 -15.80
C VAL A 251 56.17 -50.22 -15.64
N ALA A 252 56.69 -51.21 -14.92
CA ALA A 252 58.09 -51.58 -14.95
C ALA A 252 58.26 -52.69 -16.00
N VAL A 253 58.99 -52.41 -17.09
CA VAL A 253 59.89 -53.34 -17.79
C VAL A 253 61.00 -52.52 -18.44
#